data_AF-A0A399Y4M5-F1
#
_entry.id   AF-A0A399Y4M5-F1
#
_cell.length_a   1.000
_cell.length_b   1.000
_cell.length_c   1.000
_cell.angle_alpha   90.00
_cell.angle_beta   90.00
_cell.angle_gamma   90.00
#
_symmetry.space_group_name_H-M   'P 1'
#
loop_
_entity.id
_entity.type
_entity.pdbx_description
1 polymer ?
#
loop_
_entity_poly.entity_id
_entity_poly.type
_entity_poly.pdbx_seq_one_letter_code
_entity_poly.pdbx_strand_id
1 'polypeptide(L)'
;MIEPPIEELMAHVDSKFTLVTLAARRARQINSYYRQLGEGLGAYLPPQVHSTSRKPLTIALEEIAEGKIEYDKEAYEAAVREIEECEKASEG
;
A
#
# COMPACT_ATOMS: atom_id res chain seq x y z
N MET A 1 12.45 0.75 18.29
CA MET A 1 11.50 -0.33 18.00
C MET A 1 10.76 0.06 16.73
N ILE A 2 10.49 -0.88 15.82
CA ILE A 2 9.66 -0.61 14.65
C ILE A 2 8.20 -0.74 15.12
N GLU A 3 7.43 0.32 14.94
CA GLU A 3 6.01 0.38 15.25
C GLU A 3 5.28 0.78 13.95
N PRO A 4 4.25 0.05 13.52
CA PRO A 4 3.70 -1.20 14.08
C PRO A 4 4.60 -2.44 13.88
N PRO A 5 4.46 -3.51 14.69
CA PRO A 5 5.18 -4.76 14.51
C PRO A 5 4.83 -5.43 13.17
N ILE A 6 5.78 -6.18 12.60
CA ILE A 6 5.59 -6.77 11.26
C ILE A 6 4.53 -7.86 11.25
N GLU A 7 4.36 -8.58 12.36
CA GLU A 7 3.36 -9.64 12.49
C GLU A 7 1.93 -9.10 12.33
N GLU A 8 1.67 -7.89 12.85
CA GLU A 8 0.39 -7.20 12.68
C GLU A 8 0.16 -6.81 11.23
N LEU A 9 1.17 -6.22 10.58
CA LEU A 9 1.09 -5.83 9.17
C LEU A 9 0.88 -7.04 8.23
N MET A 10 1.49 -8.18 8.56
CA MET A 10 1.35 -9.41 7.78
C MET A 10 -0.05 -10.02 7.86
N ALA A 11 -0.89 -9.64 8.84
CA ALA A 11 -2.28 -10.08 8.90
C ALA A 11 -3.16 -9.44 7.80
N HIS A 12 -2.70 -8.35 7.18
CA HIS A 12 -3.42 -7.60 6.15
C HIS A 12 -2.98 -7.94 4.72
N VAL A 13 -1.97 -8.79 4.53
CA VAL A 13 -1.42 -9.10 3.20
C VAL A 13 -1.03 -10.57 3.04
N ASP A 14 -1.09 -11.07 1.80
CA ASP A 14 -0.67 -12.45 1.50
C ASP A 14 0.86 -12.65 1.48
N SER A 15 1.65 -11.58 1.28
CA SER A 15 3.11 -11.69 1.18
C SER A 15 3.86 -10.44 1.63
N LYS A 16 5.14 -10.61 2.01
CA LYS A 16 6.04 -9.50 2.33
C LYS A 16 6.24 -8.53 1.16
N PHE A 17 6.22 -9.03 -0.07
CA PHE A 17 6.36 -8.19 -1.27
C PHE A 17 5.12 -7.33 -1.50
N THR A 18 3.93 -7.88 -1.23
CA THR A 18 2.67 -7.15 -1.25
C THR A 18 2.68 -6.03 -0.21
N LEU A 19 3.12 -6.31 1.03
CA LEU A 19 3.26 -5.30 2.08
C LEU A 19 4.17 -4.14 1.64
N VAL A 20 5.38 -4.46 1.14
CA VAL A 20 6.36 -3.45 0.70
C VAL A 20 5.77 -2.58 -0.41
N THR A 21 5.11 -3.20 -1.40
CA THR A 21 4.55 -2.50 -2.55
C THR A 21 3.37 -1.62 -2.15
N LEU A 22 2.46 -2.14 -1.31
CA LEU A 22 1.31 -1.43 -0.79
C LEU A 22 1.74 -0.22 0.04
N ALA A 23 2.62 -0.42 1.03
CA ALA A 23 3.14 0.63 1.88
C ALA A 23 3.91 1.69 1.07
N ALA A 24 4.75 1.29 0.12
CA ALA A 24 5.49 2.23 -0.73
C ALA A 24 4.58 3.07 -1.63
N ARG A 25 3.56 2.45 -2.23
CA ARG A 25 2.58 3.15 -3.08
C ARG A 25 1.78 4.15 -2.24
N ARG A 26 1.30 3.74 -1.08
CA ARG A 26 0.54 4.61 -0.18
C ARG A 26 1.38 5.76 0.37
N ALA A 27 2.62 5.50 0.77
CA ALA A 27 3.56 6.53 1.23
C ALA A 27 3.80 7.62 0.16
N ARG A 28 3.86 7.26 -1.13
CA ARG A 28 3.95 8.23 -2.22
C ARG A 28 2.68 9.09 -2.33
N GLN A 29 1.50 8.53 -2.16
CA GLN A 29 0.24 9.29 -2.15
C GLN A 29 0.21 10.30 -1.00
N ILE A 30 0.59 9.87 0.21
CA ILE A 30 0.66 10.76 1.40
C ILE A 30 1.68 11.89 1.17
N ASN A 31 2.84 11.58 0.59
CA ASN A 31 3.86 12.58 0.28
C ASN A 31 3.32 13.60 -0.75
N SER A 32 2.69 13.12 -1.81
CA SER A 32 2.07 13.98 -2.82
C SER A 32 0.96 14.86 -2.23
N TYR A 33 0.12 14.32 -1.35
CA TYR A 33 -0.90 15.08 -0.62
C TYR A 33 -0.28 16.26 0.13
N TYR A 34 0.77 16.03 0.92
CA TYR A 34 1.45 17.10 1.65
C TYR A 34 2.14 18.12 0.75
N ARG A 35 2.63 17.71 -0.43
CA ARG A 35 3.24 18.64 -1.40
C ARG A 35 2.20 19.51 -2.12
N GLN A 36 1.01 18.97 -2.38
CA GLN A 36 -0.08 19.66 -3.07
C GLN A 36 -0.93 20.53 -2.14
N LEU A 37 -0.67 20.48 -0.83
CA LEU A 37 -1.32 21.30 0.19
C LEU A 37 -0.97 22.79 -0.02
N GLY A 38 -1.66 23.42 -0.98
CA GLY A 38 -1.40 24.78 -1.45
C GLY A 38 -1.70 25.01 -2.93
N GLU A 39 -1.70 23.95 -3.75
CA GLU A 39 -1.93 24.02 -5.20
C GLU A 39 -3.41 23.82 -5.60
N GLY A 40 -4.29 23.54 -4.65
CA GLY A 40 -5.75 23.48 -4.86
C GLY A 40 -6.26 22.26 -5.65
N LEU A 41 -5.37 21.37 -6.10
CA LEU A 41 -5.73 20.12 -6.77
C LEU A 41 -5.73 18.98 -5.74
N GLY A 42 -6.92 18.62 -5.25
CA GLY A 42 -7.14 17.53 -4.29
C GLY A 42 -7.03 16.13 -4.92
N ALA A 43 -5.89 15.82 -5.57
CA ALA A 43 -5.72 14.55 -6.28
C ALA A 43 -5.42 13.35 -5.37
N TYR A 44 -4.91 13.59 -4.15
CA TYR A 44 -4.53 12.54 -3.21
C TYR A 44 -5.30 12.66 -1.90
N LEU A 45 -5.61 11.52 -1.31
CA LEU A 45 -6.29 11.45 -0.02
C LEU A 45 -5.31 11.80 1.11
N PRO A 46 -5.75 12.55 2.15
CA PRO A 46 -4.96 12.78 3.36
C PRO A 46 -4.58 11.47 4.07
N PRO A 47 -3.67 11.54 5.05
CA PRO A 47 -3.57 10.50 6.08
C PRO A 47 -4.94 10.15 6.66
N GLN A 48 -5.22 8.86 6.78
CA GLN A 48 -6.47 8.29 7.29
C GLN A 48 -6.40 7.93 8.78
N VAL A 49 -5.21 8.03 9.39
CA VAL A 49 -4.95 7.78 10.80
C VAL A 49 -4.26 8.97 11.46
N HIS A 50 -4.45 9.11 12.77
CA HIS A 50 -3.79 10.14 13.56
C HIS A 50 -2.40 9.67 13.99
N SER A 51 -1.42 9.87 13.11
CA SER A 51 -0.02 9.55 13.38
C SER A 51 0.69 10.64 14.18
N THR A 52 1.58 10.24 15.08
CA THR A 52 2.58 11.15 15.67
C THR A 52 3.79 11.36 14.75
N SER A 53 3.93 10.51 13.72
CA SER A 53 5.01 10.59 12.74
C SER A 53 4.65 11.54 11.60
N ARG A 54 5.68 12.18 11.04
CA ARG A 54 5.58 12.99 9.80
C ARG A 54 6.16 12.26 8.59
N LYS A 55 6.67 11.04 8.78
CA LYS A 55 7.28 10.24 7.71
C LYS A 55 6.16 9.51 6.96
N PRO A 56 6.00 9.74 5.64
CA PRO A 56 4.89 9.15 4.88
C PRO A 56 4.83 7.61 4.94
N LEU A 57 6.00 6.95 4.99
CA LEU A 57 6.06 5.49 5.10
C LEU A 57 5.57 4.99 6.45
N THR A 58 5.92 5.67 7.54
CA THR A 58 5.43 5.29 8.88
C THR A 58 3.90 5.42 8.95
N ILE A 59 3.36 6.54 8.47
CA ILE A 59 1.90 6.75 8.40
C ILE A 59 1.24 5.66 7.55
N ALA A 60 1.81 5.32 6.40
CA ALA A 60 1.25 4.25 5.55
C ALA A 60 1.22 2.88 6.26
N LEU A 61 2.23 2.55 7.07
CA LEU A 61 2.24 1.30 7.83
C LEU A 61 1.20 1.33 8.96
N GLU A 62 1.04 2.44 9.66
CA GLU A 62 -0.02 2.63 10.67
C GLU A 62 -1.42 2.53 10.06
N GLU A 63 -1.64 3.11 8.87
CA GLU A 63 -2.91 2.98 8.15
C GLU A 63 -3.22 1.53 7.73
N ILE A 64 -2.19 0.75 7.35
CA ILE A 64 -2.35 -0.66 7.02
C ILE A 64 -2.70 -1.47 8.27
N ALA A 65 -2.00 -1.22 9.40
CA ALA A 65 -2.29 -1.89 10.67
C ALA A 65 -3.70 -1.59 11.20
N GLU A 66 -4.22 -0.38 10.98
CA GLU A 66 -5.61 -0.03 11.30
C GLU A 66 -6.65 -0.52 10.27
N GLY A 67 -6.23 -1.23 9.22
CA GLY A 67 -7.11 -1.70 8.14
C GLY A 67 -7.77 -0.57 7.34
N LYS A 68 -7.16 0.63 7.30
CA LYS A 68 -7.67 1.75 6.48
C LYS A 68 -7.25 1.66 5.02
N ILE A 69 -6.20 0.89 4.75
CA ILE A 69 -5.63 0.69 3.42
C ILE A 69 -5.52 -0.80 3.15
N GLU A 70 -6.19 -1.24 2.08
CA GLU A 70 -6.21 -2.62 1.63
C GLU A 70 -5.76 -2.67 0.16
N TYR A 71 -5.27 -3.83 -0.28
CA TYR A 71 -5.07 -4.11 -1.70
C TYR A 71 -6.24 -4.96 -2.21
N ASP A 72 -6.56 -4.78 -3.48
CA ASP A 72 -7.56 -5.60 -4.14
C ASP A 72 -6.98 -6.99 -4.41
N LYS A 73 -7.35 -7.95 -3.55
CA LYS A 73 -6.89 -9.33 -3.64
C LYS A 73 -7.46 -10.04 -4.87
N GLU A 74 -8.71 -9.78 -5.23
CA GLU A 74 -9.36 -10.39 -6.39
C GLU A 74 -8.68 -9.94 -7.68
N ALA A 75 -8.41 -8.63 -7.81
CA ALA A 75 -7.67 -8.09 -8.93
C ALA A 75 -6.22 -8.60 -8.97
N TYR A 76 -5.57 -8.76 -7.80
CA TYR A 76 -4.23 -9.32 -7.73
C TYR A 76 -4.20 -10.77 -8.23
N GLU A 77 -5.09 -11.63 -7.72
CA GLU A 77 -5.18 -13.02 -8.15
C GLU A 77 -5.57 -13.17 -9.63
N ALA A 78 -6.45 -12.31 -10.14
CA ALA A 78 -6.79 -12.28 -11.55
C ALA A 78 -5.57 -11.93 -12.43
N ALA A 79 -4.80 -10.91 -12.04
CA ALA A 79 -3.58 -10.53 -12.75
C ALA A 79 -2.50 -11.63 -12.71
N VAL A 80 -2.36 -12.33 -11.58
CA VAL A 80 -1.45 -13.48 -11.47
C VAL A 80 -1.87 -14.60 -12.42
N ARG A 81 -3.16 -14.94 -12.46
CA ARG A 81 -3.69 -15.95 -13.40
C ARG A 81 -3.42 -15.59 -14.86
N GLU A 82 -3.64 -14.33 -15.24
CA GLU A 82 -3.37 -13.85 -16.61
C GLU A 82 -1.88 -14.00 -16.98
N ILE A 83 -0.97 -13.65 -16.06
CA ILE A 83 0.48 -13.80 -16.28
C ILE A 83 0.85 -15.29 -16.46
N GLU A 84 0.35 -16.16 -15.58
CA GLU A 84 0.62 -17.61 -15.67
C GLU A 84 0.08 -18.23 -16.98
N GLU A 85 -1.07 -17.74 -17.46
CA GLU A 85 -1.63 -18.16 -18.75
C GLU A 85 -0.77 -17.69 -19.93
N CYS A 86 -0.29 -16.44 -19.90
CA CYS A 86 0.65 -15.93 -20.90
C CYS A 86 1.97 -16.70 -20.92
N GLU A 87 2.52 -17.05 -19.75
CA GLU A 87 3.76 -17.84 -19.64
C GLU A 87 3.57 -19.22 -20.27
N LYS A 88 2.51 -19.94 -19.92
CA LYS A 88 2.18 -21.26 -20.51
C LYS A 88 1.97 -21.20 -22.03
N ALA A 89 1.36 -20.12 -22.53
CA ALA A 89 1.16 -19.92 -23.96
C ALA A 89 2.46 -19.59 -24.73
N SER A 90 3.51 -19.13 -24.03
CA SER A 90 4.81 -18.83 -24.63
C SER A 90 5.77 -20.02 -24.66
N GLU A 91 5.52 -21.05 -23.86
CA GLU A 91 6.33 -22.27 -23.75
C GLU A 91 5.88 -23.41 -24.68
N GLY A 92 4.73 -23.29 -25.34
CA GLY A 92 4.15 -24.27 -26.28
C GLY A 92 4.23 -23.84 -27.74
#